data_AF-A0ABD1UXF9-F1
#
_entry.id   AF-A0ABD1UXF9-F1
#
_cell.length_a   1.000
_cell.length_b   1.000
_cell.length_c   1.000
_cell.angle_alpha   90.00
_cell.angle_beta   90.00
_cell.angle_gamma   90.00
#
_symmetry.space_group_name_H-M   'P 1'
#
loop_
_entity.id
_entity.type
_entity.pdbx_description
1 polymer ?
#
loop_
_entity_poly.entity_id
_entity_poly.type
_entity_poly.pdbx_seq_one_letter_code
_entity_poly.pdbx_strand_id
1 'polypeptide(L)'
;MKGGLDTVRTIIQALTAKVKAENFCTTDGISYLKAKHLPLLNYCQSLVYYLLQKAKGLSIQGHPVVQSLVEIRLYLEKIRPIDKKLQYQIQKLRMVTTTPEEKSGSSEIEADTT
;
A
#
# COMPACT_ATOMS: atom_id res chain seq x y z
N MET A 1 24.69 -18.25 -13.59
CA MET A 1 24.11 -17.75 -12.32
C MET A 1 24.93 -16.62 -11.69
N LYS A 2 26.24 -16.77 -11.41
CA LYS A 2 27.06 -15.75 -10.69
C LYS A 2 26.83 -14.28 -11.12
N GLY A 3 27.03 -13.95 -12.40
CA GLY A 3 26.93 -12.55 -12.88
C GLY A 3 25.60 -11.82 -12.63
N GLY A 4 24.49 -12.53 -12.37
CA GLY A 4 23.22 -11.91 -11.96
C GLY A 4 23.23 -11.46 -10.49
N LEU A 5 23.95 -12.17 -9.62
CA LEU A 5 24.20 -11.75 -8.24
C LEU A 5 25.16 -10.56 -8.18
N ASP A 6 26.13 -10.52 -9.10
CA ASP A 6 27.11 -9.43 -9.18
C ASP A 6 26.49 -8.13 -9.68
N THR A 7 25.61 -8.16 -10.69
CA THR A 7 24.85 -6.97 -11.11
C THR A 7 23.86 -6.49 -10.06
N VAL A 8 23.14 -7.40 -9.38
CA VAL A 8 22.29 -7.04 -8.24
C VAL A 8 23.11 -6.40 -7.10
N ARG A 9 24.30 -6.92 -6.81
CA ARG A 9 25.23 -6.34 -5.82
C ARG A 9 25.65 -4.91 -6.20
N THR A 10 26.03 -4.68 -7.46
CA THR A 10 26.39 -3.34 -7.96
C THR A 10 25.22 -2.36 -7.84
N ILE A 11 23.99 -2.78 -8.17
CA ILE A 11 22.79 -1.95 -8.03
C ILE A 11 22.52 -1.61 -6.56
N ILE A 12 22.60 -2.59 -5.66
CA ILE A 12 22.42 -2.39 -4.21
C ILE A 12 23.51 -1.46 -3.65
N GLN A 13 24.77 -1.59 -4.08
CA GLN A 13 25.86 -0.70 -3.67
C GLN A 13 25.63 0.74 -4.15
N ALA A 14 25.21 0.93 -5.41
CA ALA A 14 24.90 2.25 -5.96
C ALA A 14 23.70 2.92 -5.27
N LEU A 15 22.66 2.16 -4.94
CA LEU A 15 21.52 2.64 -4.14
C LEU A 15 21.95 2.99 -2.71
N THR A 16 22.76 2.14 -2.07
CA THR A 16 23.29 2.38 -0.72
C THR A 16 24.13 3.66 -0.66
N ALA A 17 24.95 3.92 -1.68
CA ALA A 17 25.72 5.15 -1.79
C ALA A 17 24.82 6.39 -1.91
N LYS A 18 23.77 6.33 -2.74
CA LYS A 18 22.80 7.44 -2.90
C LYS A 18 21.98 7.71 -1.63
N VAL A 19 21.59 6.67 -0.89
CA VAL A 19 20.90 6.81 0.41
C VAL A 19 21.84 7.42 1.46
N LYS A 20 23.11 6.99 1.53
CA LYS A 20 24.12 7.58 2.43
C LYS A 20 24.49 9.03 2.10
N ALA A 21 24.23 9.49 0.88
CA ALA A 21 24.42 10.86 0.45
C ALA A 21 23.17 11.74 0.65
N GLU A 22 22.19 11.29 1.45
CA GLU A 22 20.89 11.93 1.72
C GLU A 22 20.05 12.29 0.48
N ASN A 23 20.45 11.78 -0.70
CA ASN A 23 19.91 12.14 -2.01
C ASN A 23 18.53 11.49 -2.30
N PHE A 24 17.94 10.88 -1.27
CA PHE A 24 16.56 10.46 -1.19
C PHE A 24 16.02 10.88 0.18
N CYS A 25 14.94 11.67 0.21
CA CYS A 25 14.24 12.01 1.45
C CYS A 25 13.45 10.77 1.95
N THR A 26 14.16 9.86 2.62
CA THR A 26 13.63 8.61 3.17
C THR A 26 13.42 8.64 4.69
N THR A 27 13.57 9.80 5.33
CA THR A 27 13.48 10.01 6.78
C THR A 27 12.13 9.53 7.36
N ASP A 28 11.03 9.83 6.66
CA ASP A 28 9.66 9.36 7.00
C ASP A 28 9.28 8.04 6.28
N GLY A 29 10.19 7.47 5.49
CA GLY A 29 9.93 6.33 4.61
C GLY A 29 8.92 6.60 3.49
N ILE A 30 8.45 5.53 2.84
CA ILE A 30 7.38 5.61 1.83
C ILE A 30 6.05 5.32 2.53
N SER A 31 5.21 6.34 2.69
CA SER A 31 3.83 6.18 3.15
C SER A 31 3.10 5.11 2.33
N TYR A 32 2.43 4.17 3.03
CA TYR A 32 1.70 3.05 2.43
C TYR A 32 0.75 3.48 1.30
N LEU A 33 0.12 4.66 1.42
CA LEU A 33 -0.75 5.20 0.38
C LEU A 33 0.01 5.51 -0.93
N LYS A 34 1.21 6.09 -0.85
CA LYS A 34 2.11 6.31 -2.00
C LYS A 34 2.56 4.97 -2.60
N ALA A 35 2.93 4.00 -1.76
CA ALA A 35 3.33 2.67 -2.20
C ALA A 35 2.19 1.91 -2.93
N LYS A 36 0.94 2.09 -2.48
CA LYS A 36 -0.26 1.51 -3.11
C LYS A 36 -0.68 2.20 -4.41
N HIS A 37 -0.43 3.51 -4.54
CA HIS A 37 -0.79 4.28 -5.74
C HIS A 37 -0.06 3.79 -7.00
N LEU A 38 1.24 3.50 -6.91
CA LEU A 38 2.08 3.08 -8.04
C LEU A 38 1.57 1.82 -8.78
N PRO A 39 1.29 0.67 -8.11
CA PRO A 39 0.74 -0.51 -8.79
C PRO A 39 -0.69 -0.29 -9.29
N LEU A 40 -1.52 0.52 -8.61
CA LEU A 40 -2.86 0.87 -9.12
C LEU A 40 -2.79 1.67 -10.42
N LEU A 41 -1.92 2.68 -10.51
CA LEU A 41 -1.73 3.47 -11.72
C LEU A 41 -1.21 2.60 -12.88
N ASN A 42 -0.22 1.74 -12.61
CA ASN A 42 0.33 0.82 -13.62
C ASN A 42 -0.71 -0.22 -14.09
N TYR A 43 -1.58 -0.71 -13.19
CA TYR A 43 -2.71 -1.57 -13.54
C TYR A 43 -3.68 -0.86 -14.51
N CYS A 44 -4.07 0.37 -14.19
CA CYS A 44 -4.97 1.17 -15.04
C CYS A 44 -4.35 1.44 -16.42
N GLN A 45 -3.06 1.83 -16.49
CA GLN A 45 -2.36 2.07 -17.75
C GLN A 45 -2.26 0.79 -18.60
N SER A 46 -1.90 -0.34 -17.98
CA SER A 46 -1.83 -1.66 -18.63
C SER A 46 -3.20 -2.12 -19.14
N LEU A 47 -4.27 -1.85 -18.39
CA LEU A 47 -5.65 -2.19 -18.75
C LEU A 47 -6.16 -1.33 -19.92
N VAL A 48 -5.90 -0.02 -19.90
CA VAL A 48 -6.23 0.88 -21.02
C VAL A 48 -5.49 0.46 -22.30
N TYR A 49 -4.21 0.09 -22.21
CA TYR A 49 -3.47 -0.47 -23.34
C TYR A 49 -4.10 -1.77 -23.86
N TYR A 50 -4.43 -2.72 -22.97
CA TYR A 50 -5.08 -3.98 -23.35
C TYR A 50 -6.42 -3.75 -24.07
N LEU A 51 -7.25 -2.82 -23.56
CA LEU A 51 -8.52 -2.43 -24.18
C LEU A 51 -8.30 -1.76 -25.55
N LEU A 52 -7.32 -0.88 -25.69
CA LEU A 52 -6.96 -0.26 -26.97
C LEU A 52 -6.49 -1.31 -27.99
N GLN A 53 -5.73 -2.32 -27.55
CA GLN A 53 -5.27 -3.42 -28.40
C GLN A 53 -6.45 -4.28 -28.89
N LYS A 54 -7.42 -4.58 -28.01
CA LYS A 54 -8.68 -5.25 -28.35
C LYS A 54 -9.53 -4.42 -29.32
N ALA A 55 -9.69 -3.13 -29.07
CA ALA A 55 -10.50 -2.23 -29.89
C ALA A 55 -9.96 -2.09 -31.33
N LYS A 56 -8.64 -2.22 -31.51
CA LYS A 56 -7.98 -2.26 -32.83
C LYS A 56 -8.06 -3.62 -33.54
N GLY A 57 -8.74 -4.62 -32.96
CA GLY A 57 -8.83 -5.98 -33.51
C GLY A 57 -7.51 -6.77 -33.51
N LEU A 58 -6.48 -6.27 -32.83
CA LEU A 58 -5.14 -6.83 -32.88
C LEU A 58 -4.97 -7.99 -31.88
N SER A 59 -4.21 -9.01 -32.27
CA SER A 59 -3.91 -10.14 -31.40
C SER A 59 -3.08 -9.71 -30.18
N ILE A 60 -3.37 -10.31 -29.05
CA ILE A 60 -2.70 -10.09 -27.75
C ILE A 60 -1.98 -11.37 -27.29
N GLN A 61 -2.08 -12.46 -28.06
CA GLN A 61 -1.37 -13.71 -27.78
C GLN A 61 0.15 -13.45 -27.78
N GLY A 62 0.83 -13.84 -26.71
CA GLY A 62 2.26 -13.57 -26.50
C GLY A 62 2.61 -12.14 -26.05
N HIS A 63 1.65 -11.23 -25.90
CA HIS A 63 1.97 -9.86 -25.47
C HIS A 63 2.15 -9.75 -23.94
N PRO A 64 3.27 -9.19 -23.43
CA PRO A 64 3.61 -9.25 -22.00
C PRO A 64 2.62 -8.53 -21.08
N VAL A 65 1.81 -7.60 -21.60
CA VAL A 65 0.80 -6.85 -20.81
C VAL A 65 -0.20 -7.78 -20.08
N VAL A 66 -0.52 -8.96 -20.62
CA VAL A 66 -1.39 -9.92 -19.91
C VAL A 66 -0.69 -10.47 -18.66
N GLN A 67 0.60 -10.81 -18.78
CA GLN A 67 1.42 -11.25 -17.65
C GLN A 67 1.59 -10.12 -16.62
N SER A 68 1.90 -8.90 -17.06
CA SER A 68 2.01 -7.73 -16.18
C SER A 68 0.70 -7.42 -15.44
N LEU A 69 -0.46 -7.51 -16.10
CA LEU A 69 -1.77 -7.33 -15.47
C LEU A 69 -2.02 -8.37 -14.37
N VAL A 70 -1.69 -9.65 -14.61
CA VAL A 70 -1.81 -10.73 -13.62
C VAL A 70 -0.82 -10.54 -12.46
N GLU A 71 0.41 -10.14 -12.73
CA GLU A 71 1.44 -9.90 -11.71
C GLU A 71 1.04 -8.72 -10.79
N ILE A 72 0.60 -7.60 -11.36
CA ILE A 72 0.09 -6.45 -10.60
C ILE A 72 -1.16 -6.83 -9.81
N ARG A 73 -2.06 -7.65 -10.38
CA ARG A 73 -3.24 -8.17 -9.68
C ARG A 73 -2.85 -9.00 -8.45
N LEU A 74 -1.82 -9.84 -8.57
CA LEU A 74 -1.27 -10.64 -7.47
C LEU A 74 -0.67 -9.75 -6.37
N TYR A 75 0.10 -8.71 -6.71
CA TYR A 75 0.62 -7.77 -5.71
C TYR A 75 -0.51 -7.04 -4.96
N LEU A 76 -1.54 -6.56 -5.67
CA LEU A 76 -2.70 -5.92 -5.04
C LEU A 76 -3.46 -6.87 -4.11
N GLU A 77 -3.50 -8.18 -4.41
CA GLU A 77 -4.07 -9.19 -3.53
C GLU A 77 -3.20 -9.46 -2.28
N LYS A 78 -1.87 -9.49 -2.42
CA LYS A 78 -0.93 -9.59 -1.29
C LYS A 78 -0.97 -8.36 -0.37
N ILE A 79 -1.37 -7.20 -0.88
CA ILE A 79 -1.52 -5.93 -0.14
C ILE A 79 -2.84 -5.89 0.68
N ARG A 80 -3.89 -6.61 0.26
CA ARG A 80 -5.23 -6.62 0.89
C ARG A 80 -5.26 -6.84 2.41
N PRO A 81 -4.39 -7.65 3.06
CA PRO A 81 -4.37 -7.78 4.52
C PRO A 81 -3.94 -6.49 5.24
N ILE A 82 -3.11 -5.66 4.61
CA ILE A 82 -2.65 -4.37 5.17
C ILE A 82 -3.79 -3.35 5.09
N ASP A 83 -4.52 -3.31 3.97
CA ASP A 83 -5.75 -2.52 3.82
C ASP A 83 -6.76 -2.81 4.93
N LYS A 84 -7.00 -4.10 5.25
CA LYS A 84 -7.91 -4.50 6.34
C LYS A 84 -7.46 -3.98 7.71
N LYS A 85 -6.16 -4.02 8.01
CA LYS A 85 -5.61 -3.48 9.27
C LYS A 85 -5.78 -1.96 9.35
N LEU A 86 -5.49 -1.25 8.26
CA LEU A 86 -5.65 0.20 8.17
C LEU A 86 -7.13 0.63 8.27
N GLN A 87 -8.04 -0.09 7.59
CA GLN A 87 -9.48 0.14 7.70
C GLN A 87 -9.98 -0.03 9.14
N TYR A 88 -9.52 -1.08 9.85
CA TYR A 88 -9.85 -1.28 11.26
C TYR A 88 -9.32 -0.14 12.15
N GLN A 89 -8.09 0.33 11.93
CA GLN A 89 -7.52 1.47 12.69
C GLN A 89 -8.33 2.76 12.45
N ILE A 90 -8.65 3.07 11.19
CA ILE A 90 -9.49 4.23 10.83
C ILE A 90 -10.90 4.11 11.46
N GLN A 91 -11.48 2.91 11.47
CA GLN A 91 -12.77 2.68 12.13
C GLN A 91 -12.67 2.85 13.66
N LYS A 92 -11.65 2.29 14.31
CA LYS A 92 -11.45 2.44 15.76
C LYS A 92 -11.29 3.91 16.16
N LEU A 93 -10.46 4.67 15.45
CA LEU A 93 -10.27 6.10 15.70
C LEU A 93 -11.58 6.88 15.50
N ARG A 94 -12.31 6.61 14.40
CA ARG A 94 -13.61 7.24 14.15
C ARG A 94 -14.61 6.96 15.29
N MET A 95 -14.68 5.72 15.78
CA MET A 95 -15.59 5.37 16.89
C MET A 95 -15.25 6.12 18.18
N VAL A 96 -13.97 6.35 18.49
CA VAL A 96 -13.56 7.19 19.63
C VAL A 96 -14.02 8.63 19.43
N THR A 97 -13.88 9.20 18.22
CA THR A 97 -14.36 10.57 17.92
C THR A 97 -15.89 10.70 17.89
N THR A 98 -16.63 9.63 17.59
CA THR A 98 -18.11 9.64 17.54
C THR A 98 -18.79 9.12 18.81
N THR A 99 -18.03 8.76 19.85
CA THR A 99 -18.60 8.45 21.17
C THR A 99 -18.67 9.75 21.97
N PRO A 100 -19.87 10.22 22.38
CA PRO A 100 -19.98 11.39 23.26
C PRO A 100 -19.28 11.17 24.60
N GLU A 101 -18.91 12.24 25.30
CA GLU A 101 -18.23 12.21 26.61
C GLU A 101 -19.17 11.82 27.78
N GLU A 102 -19.96 10.75 27.61
CA GLU A 102 -20.88 10.25 28.65
C GLU A 102 -20.36 8.99 29.34
N LYS A 103 -19.38 9.19 30.23
CA LYS A 103 -19.41 8.57 31.58
C LYS A 103 -18.43 9.21 32.59
N SER A 104 -18.48 10.54 32.71
CA SER A 104 -18.10 11.20 33.97
C SER A 104 -19.29 11.14 34.93
N GLY A 105 -19.33 10.12 35.80
CA GLY A 105 -20.46 9.85 36.70
C GLY A 105 -20.17 10.27 38.14
N SER A 106 -20.72 11.42 38.55
CA SER A 106 -20.72 11.96 39.92
C SER A 106 -21.83 13.02 40.02
N SER A 107 -22.57 13.21 41.11
CA SER A 107 -22.64 12.56 42.44
C SER A 107 -24.08 12.00 42.65
N GLU A 108 -24.68 11.64 43.79
CA GLU A 108 -24.43 11.61 45.25
C GLU A 108 -24.19 10.14 45.75
N ILE A 109 -24.00 9.71 47.02
CA ILE A 109 -24.33 10.13 48.41
C ILE A 109 -25.77 9.89 48.90
N GLU A 110 -26.03 8.75 49.56
CA GLU A 110 -26.76 8.73 50.83
C GLU A 110 -26.40 7.48 51.69
N ALA A 111 -26.86 7.44 52.94
CA ALA A 111 -26.23 6.69 54.03
C ALA A 111 -26.58 5.19 54.14
N ASP A 112 -25.66 4.42 54.75
CA ASP A 112 -26.00 3.32 55.66
C ASP A 112 -25.01 3.30 56.85
N THR A 113 -25.31 2.55 57.91
CA THR A 113 -24.85 2.82 59.29
C THR A 113 -23.99 1.69 59.87
N THR A 114 -22.81 2.02 60.41
CA THR A 114 -22.10 1.31 61.51
C THR A 114 -21.09 2.26 62.15
#